data_AF-A0A3C0TA63-F1
#
_entry.id   AF-A0A3C0TA63-F1
#
_cell.length_a   1.000
_cell.length_b   1.000
_cell.length_c   1.000
_cell.angle_alpha   90.00
_cell.angle_beta   90.00
_cell.angle_gamma   90.00
#
_symmetry.space_group_name_H-M   'P 1'
#
loop_
_entity.id
_entity.type
_entity.pdbx_description
1 polymer ?
#
loop_
_entity_poly.entity_id
_entity_poly.type
_entity_poly.pdbx_seq_one_letter_code
_entity_poly.pdbx_strand_id
1 'polypeptide(L)'
;MQNVKWTEFAVLLLTLILLVGFLFLERPNRVLGPPLASLPKYVPDFSSYTDVKVKKQDFFEFMLPMIRSANILVSYERAFVTTMTDKYTAGQTITTDEHETIAAYKSKYRVKETLPTAESLEILHARIDIIPASLVIAQAANESAWGTSRFARNGNNYFGIWCF
;
A
#
# COMPACT_ATOMS: atom_id res chain seq x y z
N MET A 1 31.59 10.72 54.16
CA MET A 1 31.67 10.59 52.69
C MET A 1 30.63 9.56 52.28
N GLN A 2 29.56 9.98 51.60
CA GLN A 2 28.42 9.12 51.26
C GLN A 2 28.82 8.18 50.11
N ASN A 3 28.71 6.87 50.34
CA ASN A 3 28.88 5.85 49.31
C ASN A 3 27.73 5.97 48.30
N VAL A 4 28.04 6.51 47.13
CA VAL A 4 27.10 6.60 46.01
C VAL A 4 26.69 5.17 45.63
N LYS A 5 25.39 4.90 45.69
CA LYS A 5 24.79 3.59 45.40
C LYS A 5 24.70 3.37 43.89
N TRP A 6 25.85 3.17 43.25
CA TRP A 6 25.97 2.94 41.80
C TRP A 6 25.10 1.78 41.29
N THR A 7 24.80 0.81 42.15
CA THR A 7 23.91 -0.32 41.85
C THR A 7 22.46 0.12 41.63
N GLU A 8 21.95 1.08 42.39
CA GLU A 8 20.57 1.59 42.22
C GLU A 8 20.44 2.38 40.91
N PHE A 9 21.47 3.16 40.54
CA PHE A 9 21.51 3.87 39.27
C PHE A 9 21.58 2.92 38.07
N ALA A 10 22.38 1.85 38.15
CA ALA A 10 22.49 0.88 37.07
C ALA A 10 21.16 0.13 36.82
N VAL A 11 20.44 -0.23 37.90
CA VAL A 11 19.14 -0.89 37.80
C VAL A 11 18.10 0.05 37.16
N LEU A 12 18.03 1.31 37.61
CA LEU A 12 17.11 2.30 37.03
C LEU A 12 17.38 2.55 35.54
N LEU A 13 18.66 2.67 35.16
CA LEU A 13 19.05 2.85 33.77
C LEU A 13 18.67 1.64 32.92
N LEU A 14 18.90 0.42 33.42
CA LEU A 14 18.54 -0.81 32.71
C LEU A 14 17.02 -0.93 32.55
N THR A 15 16.25 -0.62 33.58
CA THR A 15 14.78 -0.63 33.51
C THR A 15 14.25 0.43 32.54
N LEU A 16 14.87 1.61 32.49
CA LEU A 16 14.50 2.67 31.54
C LEU A 16 14.83 2.24 30.10
N ILE A 17 15.97 1.61 29.86
CA ILE A 17 16.34 1.08 28.55
C ILE A 17 15.38 -0.04 28.12
N LEU A 18 14.99 -0.93 29.03
CA LEU A 18 14.02 -1.99 28.75
C LEU A 18 12.61 -1.42 28.48
N LEU A 19 12.20 -0.38 29.22
CA LEU A 19 10.90 0.26 29.07
C LEU A 19 10.82 1.11 27.80
N VAL A 20 11.88 1.86 27.48
CA VAL A 20 12.03 2.55 26.19
C VAL A 20 12.11 1.53 25.06
N GLY A 21 12.88 0.45 25.22
CA GLY A 21 12.95 -0.66 24.28
C GLY A 21 11.57 -1.26 24.01
N PHE A 22 10.78 -1.53 25.06
CA PHE A 22 9.41 -2.02 24.96
C PHE A 22 8.49 -1.05 24.21
N LEU A 23 8.55 0.26 24.53
CA LEU A 23 7.80 1.31 23.84
C LEU A 23 8.21 1.50 22.36
N PHE A 24 9.43 1.10 21.97
CA PHE A 24 9.90 1.14 20.57
C PHE A 24 9.78 -0.20 19.83
N LEU A 25 9.61 -1.32 20.54
CA LEU A 25 9.48 -2.68 19.99
C LEU A 25 8.04 -2.99 19.55
N GLU A 26 7.04 -2.32 20.13
CA GLU A 26 5.66 -2.35 19.62
C GLU A 26 5.50 -1.36 18.46
N ARG A 27 6.28 -1.55 17.38
CA ARG A 27 5.79 -1.06 16.08
C ARG A 27 4.81 -2.09 15.59
N PRO A 28 3.51 -1.77 15.47
CA PRO A 28 2.53 -2.73 14.98
C PRO A 28 3.04 -3.29 13.68
N ASN A 29 2.94 -4.61 13.54
CA ASN A 29 3.22 -5.30 12.29
C ASN A 29 2.52 -4.51 11.18
N ARG A 30 3.28 -3.79 10.35
CA ARG A 30 2.79 -3.38 9.04
C ARG A 30 2.28 -4.68 8.44
N VAL A 31 0.98 -4.77 8.16
CA VAL A 31 0.40 -5.91 7.46
C VAL A 31 1.36 -6.21 6.32
N LEU A 32 2.13 -7.28 6.48
CA LEU A 32 3.14 -7.63 5.50
C LEU A 32 2.31 -8.05 4.31
N GLY A 33 2.20 -7.16 3.32
CA GLY A 33 1.57 -7.51 2.07
C GLY A 33 2.21 -8.81 1.56
N PRO A 34 1.45 -9.64 0.83
CA PRO A 34 2.00 -10.85 0.24
C PRO A 34 3.28 -10.52 -0.55
N PRO A 35 4.17 -11.51 -0.76
CA PRO A 35 5.33 -11.35 -1.64
C PRO A 35 4.85 -10.82 -3.00
N LEU A 36 5.27 -9.61 -3.34
CA LEU A 36 4.91 -9.00 -4.62
C LEU A 36 5.57 -9.78 -5.75
N ALA A 37 4.87 -9.92 -6.88
CA ALA A 37 5.47 -10.48 -8.08
C ALA A 37 6.72 -9.66 -8.43
N SER A 38 7.76 -10.34 -8.91
CA SER A 38 9.01 -9.69 -9.34
C SER A 38 8.68 -8.60 -10.35
N LEU A 39 8.92 -7.35 -9.96
CA LEU A 39 8.74 -6.21 -10.84
C LEU A 39 9.74 -6.29 -12.01
N PRO A 40 9.38 -5.78 -13.20
CA PRO A 40 10.30 -5.75 -14.32
C PRO A 40 11.58 -5.01 -13.93
N LYS A 41 12.74 -5.62 -14.22
CA LYS A 41 14.06 -5.11 -13.82
C LYS A 41 14.49 -3.88 -14.64
N TYR A 42 13.92 -3.71 -15.84
CA TYR A 42 14.19 -2.60 -16.74
C TYR A 42 12.92 -2.18 -17.48
N VAL A 43 12.88 -0.91 -17.91
CA VAL A 43 11.83 -0.37 -18.76
C VAL A 43 12.26 -0.53 -20.22
N PRO A 44 11.50 -1.21 -21.10
CA PRO A 44 11.81 -1.27 -22.52
C PRO A 44 11.85 0.12 -23.16
N ASP A 45 12.78 0.36 -24.09
CA ASP A 45 12.74 1.57 -24.92
C ASP A 45 11.67 1.41 -26.00
N PHE A 46 10.42 1.70 -25.63
CA PHE A 46 9.26 1.63 -26.51
C PHE A 46 9.38 2.50 -27.77
N SER A 47 10.29 3.49 -27.78
CA SER A 47 10.50 4.36 -28.94
C SER A 47 11.40 3.73 -30.02
N SER A 48 12.15 2.69 -29.68
CA SER A 48 13.04 1.98 -30.60
C SER A 48 12.35 0.97 -31.51
N TYR A 49 11.08 0.62 -31.23
CA TYR A 49 10.35 -0.40 -31.98
C TYR A 49 9.87 0.11 -33.34
N THR A 50 10.15 -0.66 -34.39
CA THR A 50 9.60 -0.45 -35.73
C THR A 50 8.28 -1.21 -35.93
N ASP A 51 8.16 -2.43 -35.39
CA ASP A 51 6.92 -3.21 -35.43
C ASP A 51 5.97 -2.82 -34.28
N VAL A 52 4.82 -2.27 -34.64
CA VAL A 52 3.78 -1.85 -33.71
C VAL A 52 3.18 -3.02 -32.93
N LYS A 53 3.08 -4.21 -33.51
CA LYS A 53 2.54 -5.40 -32.82
C LYS A 53 3.46 -5.84 -31.70
N VAL A 54 4.76 -5.91 -31.97
CA VAL A 54 5.78 -6.27 -30.97
C VAL A 54 5.81 -5.23 -29.86
N LYS A 55 5.81 -3.93 -30.18
CA LYS A 55 5.76 -2.86 -29.17
C LYS A 55 4.57 -3.00 -28.22
N LYS A 56 3.38 -3.29 -28.76
CA LYS A 56 2.17 -3.47 -27.96
C LYS A 56 2.31 -4.69 -27.06
N GLN A 57 2.79 -5.83 -27.58
CA GLN A 57 3.02 -7.03 -26.79
C GLN A 57 3.97 -6.77 -25.61
N ASP A 58 5.12 -6.15 -25.88
CA ASP A 58 6.11 -5.84 -24.84
C ASP A 58 5.57 -4.84 -23.82
N PHE A 59 4.72 -3.90 -24.24
CA PHE A 59 4.03 -3.00 -23.32
C PHE A 59 3.09 -3.75 -22.38
N PHE A 60 2.35 -4.74 -22.88
CA PHE A 60 1.52 -5.62 -22.04
C PHE A 60 2.39 -6.40 -21.05
N GLU A 61 3.47 -7.02 -21.50
CA GLU A 61 4.38 -7.81 -20.65
C GLU A 61 5.06 -6.95 -19.58
N PHE A 62 5.39 -5.71 -19.90
CA PHE A 62 5.92 -4.74 -18.95
C PHE A 62 4.89 -4.33 -17.88
N MET A 63 3.66 -3.99 -18.28
CA MET A 63 2.65 -3.44 -17.38
C MET A 63 1.98 -4.50 -16.50
N LEU A 64 1.68 -5.68 -17.05
CA LEU A 64 0.87 -6.71 -16.42
C LEU A 64 1.37 -7.18 -15.04
N PRO A 65 2.68 -7.45 -14.80
CA PRO A 65 3.15 -7.85 -13.48
C PRO A 65 2.93 -6.76 -12.43
N MET A 66 3.14 -5.48 -12.78
CA MET A 66 2.90 -4.36 -11.87
C MET A 66 1.42 -4.23 -11.50
N ILE A 67 0.54 -4.35 -12.50
CA ILE A 67 -0.91 -4.30 -12.30
C ILE A 67 -1.39 -5.45 -11.42
N ARG A 68 -0.92 -6.67 -11.68
CA ARG A 68 -1.25 -7.84 -10.85
C ARG A 68 -0.79 -7.65 -9.41
N SER A 69 0.43 -7.17 -9.20
CA SER A 69 0.95 -6.86 -7.87
C SER A 69 0.09 -5.81 -7.14
N ALA A 70 -0.31 -4.74 -7.83
CA ALA A 70 -1.20 -3.73 -7.24
C ALA A 70 -2.58 -4.30 -6.89
N ASN A 71 -3.20 -5.07 -7.78
CA ASN A 71 -4.50 -5.70 -7.53
C ASN A 71 -4.44 -6.72 -6.39
N ILE A 72 -3.33 -7.45 -6.26
CA ILE A 72 -3.09 -8.35 -5.14
C ILE A 72 -3.14 -7.55 -3.83
N LEU A 73 -2.37 -6.47 -3.72
CA LEU A 73 -2.39 -5.61 -2.53
C LEU A 73 -3.80 -5.10 -2.20
N VAL A 74 -4.51 -4.56 -3.19
CA VAL A 74 -5.89 -4.06 -3.01
C VAL A 74 -6.83 -5.18 -2.54
N SER A 75 -6.66 -6.41 -3.04
CA SER A 75 -7.46 -7.57 -2.61
C SER A 75 -7.28 -7.90 -1.13
N TYR A 76 -6.04 -7.80 -0.62
CA TYR A 76 -5.77 -8.01 0.82
C TYR A 76 -6.42 -6.93 1.68
N GLU A 77 -6.33 -5.68 1.24
CA GLU A 77 -6.96 -4.55 1.94
C GLU A 77 -8.50 -4.71 1.95
N ARG A 78 -9.08 -5.15 0.82
CA ARG A 78 -10.52 -5.44 0.72
C ARG A 78 -10.94 -6.58 1.64
N ALA A 79 -10.16 -7.66 1.70
CA ALA A 79 -10.42 -8.79 2.58
C ALA A 79 -10.40 -8.38 4.06
N PHE A 80 -9.44 -7.54 4.45
CA PHE A 80 -9.40 -6.98 5.80
C PHE A 80 -10.68 -6.17 6.11
N VAL A 81 -11.06 -5.23 5.25
CA VAL A 81 -12.28 -4.41 5.46
C VAL A 81 -13.55 -5.25 5.50
N THR A 82 -13.62 -6.30 4.68
CA THR A 82 -14.73 -7.26 4.71
C THR A 82 -14.79 -7.96 6.07
N THR A 83 -13.65 -8.46 6.55
CA THR A 83 -13.55 -9.12 7.87
C THR A 83 -13.96 -8.17 9.00
N MET A 84 -13.55 -6.90 8.93
CA MET A 84 -13.93 -5.90 9.95
C MET A 84 -15.43 -5.57 9.91
N THR A 85 -16.02 -5.52 8.72
CA THR A 85 -17.47 -5.37 8.54
C THR A 85 -18.23 -6.54 9.18
N ASP A 86 -17.76 -7.77 8.97
CA ASP A 86 -18.37 -8.97 9.56
C ASP A 86 -18.26 -8.97 11.09
N LYS A 87 -17.06 -8.68 11.63
CA LYS A 87 -16.84 -8.55 13.08
C LYS A 87 -17.75 -7.49 13.69
N TYR A 88 -17.84 -6.31 13.08
CA TYR A 88 -18.69 -5.22 13.54
C TYR A 88 -20.17 -5.63 13.56
N THR A 89 -20.65 -6.24 12.47
CA THR A 89 -22.05 -6.69 12.34
C THR A 89 -22.39 -7.78 13.36
N ALA A 90 -21.43 -8.65 13.68
CA ALA A 90 -21.56 -9.67 14.72
C ALA A 90 -21.43 -9.13 16.16
N GLY A 91 -21.24 -7.82 16.35
CA GLY A 91 -21.05 -7.20 17.67
C GLY A 91 -19.72 -7.57 18.34
N GLN A 92 -18.75 -8.07 17.58
CA GLN A 92 -17.43 -8.42 18.09
C GLN A 92 -16.58 -7.16 18.26
N THR A 93 -15.68 -7.17 19.25
CA THR A 93 -14.74 -6.08 19.47
C THR A 93 -13.72 -6.00 18.34
N ILE A 94 -13.57 -4.80 17.77
CA ILE A 94 -12.46 -4.44 16.89
C ILE A 94 -11.28 -4.03 17.78
N THR A 95 -10.13 -4.64 17.59
CA THR A 95 -8.95 -4.39 18.42
C THR A 95 -8.32 -3.02 18.10
N THR A 96 -7.43 -2.55 18.96
CA THR A 96 -6.67 -1.30 18.72
C THR A 96 -5.90 -1.35 17.40
N ASP A 97 -5.16 -2.43 17.14
CA ASP A 97 -4.41 -2.62 15.89
C ASP A 97 -5.31 -2.63 14.65
N GLU A 98 -6.50 -3.23 14.76
CA GLU A 98 -7.49 -3.23 13.69
C GLU A 98 -8.04 -1.81 13.46
N HIS A 99 -8.31 -1.05 14.52
CA HIS A 99 -8.70 0.36 14.41
C HIS A 99 -7.61 1.23 13.76
N GLU A 100 -6.34 1.01 14.08
CA GLU A 100 -5.21 1.70 13.44
C GLU A 100 -5.13 1.36 11.95
N THR A 101 -5.33 0.09 11.59
CA THR A 101 -5.36 -0.36 10.19
C THR A 101 -6.54 0.26 9.44
N ILE A 102 -7.73 0.32 10.05
CA ILE A 102 -8.90 1.01 9.48
C ILE A 102 -8.58 2.50 9.26
N ALA A 103 -7.96 3.18 10.23
CA ALA A 103 -7.56 4.59 10.10
C ALA A 103 -6.55 4.79 8.95
N ALA A 104 -5.57 3.90 8.81
CA ALA A 104 -4.63 3.93 7.70
C ALA A 104 -5.35 3.79 6.34
N TYR A 105 -6.35 2.91 6.23
CA TYR A 105 -7.15 2.79 5.01
C TYR A 105 -8.08 3.98 4.80
N LYS A 106 -8.65 4.58 5.84
CA LYS A 106 -9.43 5.83 5.72
C LYS A 106 -8.60 6.94 5.11
N SER A 107 -7.39 7.15 5.62
CA SER A 107 -6.44 8.10 5.05
C SER A 107 -6.09 7.77 3.58
N LYS A 108 -5.67 6.52 3.30
CA LYS A 108 -5.29 6.07 1.95
C LYS A 108 -6.42 6.26 0.92
N TYR A 109 -7.64 5.89 1.28
CA TYR A 109 -8.81 5.93 0.41
C TYR A 109 -9.64 7.21 0.57
N ARG A 110 -9.11 8.22 1.27
CA ARG A 110 -9.72 9.55 1.45
C ARG A 110 -11.13 9.50 2.06
N VAL A 111 -11.33 8.63 3.05
CA VAL A 111 -12.54 8.56 3.89
C VAL A 111 -12.33 9.48 5.09
N LYS A 112 -13.34 10.26 5.45
CA LYS A 112 -13.24 11.25 6.53
C LYS A 112 -12.97 10.56 7.87
N GLU A 113 -12.00 11.07 8.62
CA GLU A 113 -11.63 10.47 9.90
C GLU A 113 -12.74 10.55 10.97
N THR A 114 -13.60 11.55 10.87
CA THR A 114 -14.69 11.80 11.82
C THR A 114 -15.89 10.87 11.67
N LEU A 115 -15.93 10.01 10.64
CA LEU A 115 -17.08 9.13 10.40
C LEU A 115 -17.13 7.99 11.43
N PRO A 116 -18.33 7.54 11.83
CA PRO A 116 -18.50 6.32 12.61
C PRO A 116 -17.84 5.11 11.92
N THR A 117 -17.45 4.11 12.72
CA THR A 117 -16.79 2.90 12.20
C THR A 117 -17.63 2.18 11.15
N ALA A 118 -18.93 2.01 11.39
CA ALA A 118 -19.84 1.34 10.45
C ALA A 118 -19.86 2.02 9.07
N GLU A 119 -20.07 3.33 9.06
CA GLU A 119 -20.11 4.14 7.83
C GLU A 119 -18.74 4.17 7.14
N SER A 120 -17.66 4.25 7.91
CA SER A 120 -16.29 4.16 7.38
C SER A 120 -16.05 2.84 6.66
N LEU A 121 -16.45 1.71 7.27
CA LEU A 121 -16.28 0.38 6.70
C LEU A 121 -17.09 0.19 5.41
N GLU A 122 -18.32 0.69 5.35
CA GLU A 122 -19.14 0.66 4.14
C GLU A 122 -18.49 1.44 2.98
N ILE A 123 -18.03 2.67 3.25
CA ILE A 123 -17.36 3.50 2.23
C ILE A 123 -16.04 2.87 1.78
N LEU A 124 -15.25 2.33 2.72
CA LEU A 124 -14.02 1.63 2.39
C LEU A 124 -14.32 0.40 1.52
N HIS A 125 -15.30 -0.42 1.87
CA HIS A 125 -15.68 -1.56 1.07
C HIS A 125 -16.11 -1.17 -0.35
N ALA A 126 -16.76 -0.02 -0.54
CA ALA A 126 -17.10 0.49 -1.87
C ALA A 126 -15.88 1.02 -2.66
N ARG A 127 -14.83 1.51 -2.00
CA ARG A 127 -13.65 2.14 -2.65
C ARG A 127 -12.48 1.20 -2.89
N ILE A 128 -12.33 0.17 -2.06
CA ILE A 128 -11.19 -0.75 -2.11
C ILE A 128 -11.54 -1.92 -3.01
N ASP A 129 -11.40 -1.77 -4.33
CA ASP A 129 -11.62 -2.87 -5.26
C ASP A 129 -10.54 -2.94 -6.33
N ILE A 130 -10.33 -4.14 -6.86
CA ILE A 130 -9.40 -4.36 -7.95
C ILE A 130 -9.92 -3.72 -9.22
N ILE A 131 -9.01 -3.29 -10.09
CA ILE A 131 -9.38 -2.80 -11.41
C ILE A 131 -8.98 -3.87 -12.43
N PRO A 132 -9.88 -4.28 -13.35
CA PRO A 132 -9.54 -5.20 -14.43
C PRO A 132 -8.26 -4.78 -15.16
N ALA A 133 -7.30 -5.70 -15.30
CA ALA A 133 -6.00 -5.38 -15.86
C ALA A 133 -6.09 -4.82 -17.30
N SER A 134 -7.06 -5.29 -18.08
CA SER A 134 -7.35 -4.77 -19.41
C SER A 134 -7.69 -3.27 -19.41
N LEU A 135 -8.47 -2.80 -18.43
CA LEU A 135 -8.82 -1.38 -18.30
C LEU A 135 -7.59 -0.54 -17.94
N VAL A 136 -6.79 -1.01 -16.98
CA VAL A 136 -5.57 -0.31 -16.57
C VAL A 136 -4.57 -0.21 -17.73
N ILE A 137 -4.39 -1.30 -18.50
CA ILE A 137 -3.51 -1.30 -19.68
C ILE A 137 -4.07 -0.39 -20.77
N ALA A 138 -5.38 -0.42 -21.03
CA ALA A 138 -5.98 0.44 -22.05
C ALA A 138 -5.77 1.93 -21.74
N GLN A 139 -5.99 2.33 -20.49
CA GLN A 139 -5.73 3.70 -20.05
C GLN A 139 -4.24 4.04 -20.16
N ALA A 140 -3.36 3.19 -19.62
CA ALA A 140 -1.92 3.42 -19.69
C ALA A 140 -1.43 3.55 -21.14
N ALA A 141 -1.91 2.69 -22.03
CA ALA A 141 -1.57 2.72 -23.45
C ALA A 141 -2.04 4.02 -24.13
N ASN A 142 -3.25 4.47 -23.81
CA ASN A 142 -3.82 5.70 -24.35
C ASN A 142 -3.03 6.93 -23.88
N GLU A 143 -2.80 7.06 -22.58
CA GLU A 143 -2.15 8.25 -21.98
C GLU A 143 -0.64 8.32 -22.27
N SER A 144 0.02 7.17 -22.43
CA SER A 144 1.47 7.11 -22.68
C SER A 144 1.86 6.91 -24.13
N ALA A 145 0.88 6.82 -25.05
CA ALA A 145 1.10 6.38 -26.43
C ALA A 145 1.91 5.08 -26.49
N TRP A 146 1.45 4.04 -25.77
CA TRP A 146 2.15 2.76 -25.62
C TRP A 146 3.58 2.92 -25.10
N GLY A 147 3.79 3.78 -24.09
CA GLY A 147 5.07 4.03 -23.44
C GLY A 147 6.03 4.97 -24.20
N THR A 148 5.65 5.47 -25.38
CA THR A 148 6.54 6.32 -26.22
C THR A 148 6.52 7.80 -25.86
N SER A 149 5.49 8.25 -25.14
CA SER A 149 5.38 9.63 -24.67
C SER A 149 6.61 10.09 -23.90
N ARG A 150 7.01 11.36 -24.10
CA ARG A 150 8.10 11.98 -23.31
C ARG A 150 7.82 11.89 -21.81
N PHE A 151 6.56 12.04 -21.39
CA PHE A 151 6.18 11.96 -19.97
C PHE A 151 6.32 10.56 -19.40
N ALA A 152 6.04 9.53 -20.21
CA ALA A 152 6.26 8.14 -19.81
C ALA A 152 7.76 7.83 -19.73
N ARG A 153 8.53 8.17 -20.77
CA ARG A 153 9.98 7.87 -20.83
C ARG A 153 10.80 8.63 -19.80
N ASN A 154 10.53 9.91 -19.60
CA ASN A 154 11.37 10.76 -18.74
C ASN A 154 10.79 10.95 -17.34
N GLY A 155 9.49 10.73 -17.17
CA GLY A 155 8.78 11.00 -15.91
C GLY A 155 8.09 9.78 -15.31
N ASN A 156 8.19 8.59 -15.92
CA ASN A 156 7.46 7.39 -15.51
C ASN A 156 5.94 7.61 -15.38
N ASN A 157 5.40 8.59 -16.12
CA ASN A 157 4.00 8.96 -16.06
C ASN A 157 3.22 8.27 -17.18
N TYR A 158 2.81 7.04 -16.91
CA TYR A 158 2.06 6.22 -17.86
C TYR A 158 0.56 6.52 -17.90
N PHE A 159 0.06 7.32 -16.95
CA PHE A 159 -1.38 7.56 -16.74
C PHE A 159 -1.78 9.03 -16.90
N GLY A 160 -0.89 9.87 -17.44
CA GLY A 160 -1.21 11.28 -17.70
C GLY A 160 -1.53 12.08 -16.44
N ILE A 161 -1.00 11.68 -15.28
CA ILE A 161 -1.27 12.37 -14.01
C ILE A 161 -0.60 13.74 -14.03
N TRP A 162 -1.37 14.80 -13.77
CA TRP A 162 -0.82 16.14 -13.64
C TRP A 162 0.09 16.22 -12.42
N CYS A 163 1.37 16.50 -12.65
CA CYS A 163 2.30 16.85 -11.59
C CYS A 163 2.16 18.36 -11.32
N PHE A 164 1.74 18.72 -10.11
CA PHE A 164 1.68 20.09 -9.60
C PHE A 164 3.03 20.53 -9.03
#